data_AF-A0A3D3IXW9-F1
#
_entry.id   AF-A0A3D3IXW9-F1
#
_cell.length_a   1.000
_cell.length_b   1.000
_cell.length_c   1.000
_cell.angle_alpha   90.00
_cell.angle_beta   90.00
_cell.angle_gamma   90.00
#
_symmetry.space_group_name_H-M   'P 1'
#
loop_
_entity.id
_entity.type
_entity.pdbx_description
1 polymer ?
#
loop_
_entity_poly.entity_id
_entity_poly.type
_entity_poly.pdbx_seq_one_letter_code
_entity_poly.pdbx_strand_id
1 'polypeptide(L)'
;LIKDPKDINARAEIQWLASVAHNNFLDAGRIADWGSHRIEHELSAQYNITHGEGMAVAITAWVKYMAGVKPWRPALLATRVFGVDAYDHDEEERARILSEKLRDFFRKLGLKTSLTELGIDDKDFEVMAKRATRNGTVGHYVPLDAEKFVDILKLAI
;
A
#
# COMPACT_ATOMS: atom_id res chain seq x y z
N LEU A 1 16.05 -0.33 15.25
CA LEU A 1 15.85 -1.77 14.91
C LEU A 1 16.75 -2.28 13.80
N ILE A 2 16.77 -1.68 12.59
CA ILE A 2 17.69 -2.15 11.52
C ILE A 2 19.16 -2.00 11.94
N LYS A 3 19.53 -0.84 12.50
CA LYS A 3 20.90 -0.58 12.97
C LYS A 3 21.21 -1.30 14.28
N ASP A 4 20.26 -1.27 15.21
CA ASP A 4 20.34 -1.96 16.49
C ASP A 4 18.98 -2.63 16.79
N PRO A 5 18.91 -3.98 16.70
CA PRO A 5 17.72 -4.74 17.05
C PRO A 5 17.45 -4.85 18.54
N LYS A 6 18.39 -4.46 19.43
CA LYS A 6 18.26 -4.55 20.88
C LYS A 6 17.89 -3.22 21.54
N ASP A 7 17.86 -2.12 20.78
CA ASP A 7 17.37 -0.81 21.25
C ASP A 7 15.93 -0.92 21.77
N ILE A 8 15.80 -0.88 23.09
CA ILE A 8 14.53 -1.06 23.78
C ILE A 8 13.56 0.09 23.54
N ASN A 9 14.06 1.31 23.38
CA ASN A 9 13.22 2.48 23.14
C ASN A 9 12.61 2.38 21.74
N ALA A 10 13.42 2.08 20.73
CA ALA A 10 12.92 1.87 19.38
C ALA A 10 11.93 0.69 19.28
N ARG A 11 12.17 -0.39 20.05
CA ARG A 11 11.21 -1.51 20.14
C ARG A 11 9.89 -1.11 20.76
N ALA A 12 9.94 -0.39 21.88
CA ALA A 12 8.75 0.07 22.58
C ALA A 12 7.89 0.96 21.69
N GLU A 13 8.50 1.92 20.99
CA GLU A 13 7.80 2.80 20.05
C GLU A 13 7.13 2.01 18.92
N ILE A 14 7.85 1.10 18.26
CA ILE A 14 7.28 0.32 17.15
C ILE A 14 6.17 -0.62 17.64
N GLN A 15 6.35 -1.27 18.79
CA GLN A 15 5.33 -2.15 19.39
C GLN A 15 4.06 -1.36 19.73
N TRP A 16 4.21 -0.16 20.27
CA TRP A 16 3.07 0.70 20.58
C TRP A 16 2.37 1.18 19.31
N LEU A 17 3.11 1.65 18.32
CA LEU A 17 2.57 2.05 17.02
C LEU A 17 1.82 0.91 16.32
N ALA A 18 2.37 -0.30 16.33
CA ALA A 18 1.71 -1.48 15.78
C ALA A 18 0.39 -1.78 16.50
N SER A 19 0.39 -1.66 17.84
CA SER A 19 -0.81 -1.87 18.67
C SER A 19 -1.88 -0.83 18.39
N VAL A 20 -1.52 0.45 18.25
CA VAL A 20 -2.45 1.54 17.88
C VAL A 20 -2.98 1.36 16.46
N ALA A 21 -2.15 0.90 15.53
CA ALA A 21 -2.57 0.66 14.15
C ALA A 21 -3.53 -0.53 13.99
N HIS A 22 -3.48 -1.52 14.89
CA HIS A 22 -4.24 -2.78 14.79
C HIS A 22 -5.21 -3.03 15.94
N ASN A 23 -5.63 -2.00 16.67
CA ASN A 23 -6.65 -2.11 17.73
C ASN A 23 -7.98 -1.43 17.38
N ASN A 24 -8.21 -1.09 16.11
CA ASN A 24 -9.40 -0.42 15.58
C ASN A 24 -9.63 1.01 16.10
N PHE A 25 -8.71 1.58 16.90
CA PHE A 25 -8.87 2.94 17.44
C PHE A 25 -8.91 3.98 16.32
N LEU A 26 -8.10 3.82 15.27
CA LEU A 26 -8.04 4.73 14.13
C LEU A 26 -9.29 4.66 13.22
N ASP A 27 -10.07 3.60 13.34
CA ASP A 27 -11.30 3.36 12.58
C ASP A 27 -12.54 3.92 13.29
N ALA A 28 -12.42 4.36 14.54
CA ALA A 28 -13.54 4.86 15.34
C ALA A 28 -14.29 6.01 14.63
N GLY A 29 -15.56 5.77 14.29
CA GLY A 29 -16.42 6.72 13.60
C GLY A 29 -16.15 6.87 12.10
N ARG A 30 -15.40 5.95 11.49
CA ARG A 30 -15.05 5.96 10.07
C ARG A 30 -15.16 4.56 9.46
N ILE A 31 -15.17 4.51 8.14
CA ILE A 31 -15.09 3.25 7.40
C ILE A 31 -13.66 3.10 6.86
N ALA A 32 -12.98 2.05 7.33
CA ALA A 32 -11.64 1.70 6.91
C ALA A 32 -11.59 1.27 5.44
N ASP A 33 -10.41 1.38 4.84
CA ASP A 33 -10.15 0.84 3.50
C ASP A 33 -9.23 -0.38 3.60
N TRP A 34 -9.55 -1.40 2.81
CA TRP A 34 -8.84 -2.68 2.78
C TRP A 34 -8.46 -3.10 1.34
N GLY A 35 -8.52 -2.18 0.37
CA GLY A 35 -8.20 -2.46 -1.03
C GLY A 35 -6.79 -3.01 -1.23
N SER A 36 -5.77 -2.33 -0.68
CA SER A 36 -4.38 -2.79 -0.76
C SER A 36 -4.14 -4.14 -0.06
N HIS A 37 -4.76 -4.37 1.09
CA HIS A 37 -4.67 -5.67 1.78
C HIS A 37 -5.31 -6.79 0.95
N ARG A 38 -6.42 -6.49 0.25
CA ARG A 38 -7.05 -7.49 -0.62
C ARG A 38 -6.16 -7.85 -1.80
N ILE A 39 -5.46 -6.87 -2.37
CA ILE A 39 -4.43 -7.09 -3.40
C ILE A 39 -3.32 -7.97 -2.87
N GLU A 40 -2.79 -7.63 -1.71
CA GLU A 40 -1.72 -8.39 -1.10
C GLU A 40 -2.15 -9.83 -0.75
N HIS A 41 -3.36 -10.05 -0.22
CA HIS A 41 -3.83 -11.39 0.13
C HIS A 41 -3.85 -12.30 -1.10
N GLU A 42 -4.19 -11.76 -2.28
CA GLU A 42 -4.14 -12.52 -3.53
C GLU A 42 -2.71 -12.83 -3.95
N LEU A 43 -1.79 -11.87 -3.83
CA LEU A 43 -0.37 -12.05 -4.11
C LEU A 43 0.23 -13.14 -3.21
N SER A 44 -0.02 -13.07 -1.90
CA SER A 44 0.43 -14.08 -0.93
C SER A 44 -0.20 -15.44 -1.18
N ALA A 45 -1.49 -15.51 -1.51
CA ALA A 45 -2.15 -16.77 -1.84
C ALA A 45 -1.66 -17.39 -3.16
N GLN A 46 -1.28 -16.57 -4.15
CA GLN A 46 -0.84 -17.03 -5.46
C GLN A 46 0.64 -17.44 -5.46
N TYR A 47 1.49 -16.67 -4.79
CA TYR A 47 2.95 -16.77 -4.91
C TYR A 47 3.67 -17.09 -3.60
N ASN A 48 2.94 -17.33 -2.50
CA ASN A 48 3.48 -17.66 -1.18
C ASN A 48 4.50 -16.62 -0.66
N ILE A 49 4.17 -15.35 -0.83
CA ILE A 49 4.99 -14.21 -0.39
C ILE A 49 4.75 -13.94 1.10
N THR A 50 5.75 -13.38 1.78
CA THR A 50 5.57 -12.92 3.16
C THR A 50 4.67 -11.69 3.18
N HIS A 51 3.66 -11.68 4.05
CA HIS A 51 2.62 -10.65 4.07
C HIS A 51 3.14 -9.21 4.04
N GLY A 52 4.11 -8.89 4.92
CA GLY A 52 4.71 -7.55 4.97
C GLY A 52 5.49 -7.15 3.72
N GLU A 53 6.11 -8.11 3.02
CA GLU A 53 6.83 -7.87 1.76
C GLU A 53 5.83 -7.62 0.61
N GLY A 54 4.77 -8.43 0.53
CA GLY A 54 3.68 -8.21 -0.41
C GLY A 54 2.98 -6.87 -0.19
N MET A 55 2.79 -6.46 1.07
CA MET A 55 2.16 -5.18 1.42
C MET A 55 2.96 -3.98 0.94
N ALA A 56 4.30 -4.05 0.96
CA ALA A 56 5.16 -2.97 0.46
C ALA A 56 4.95 -2.73 -1.04
N VAL A 57 4.71 -3.79 -1.82
CA VAL A 57 4.40 -3.72 -3.25
C VAL A 57 2.96 -3.26 -3.48
N ALA A 58 2.00 -3.86 -2.76
CA ALA A 58 0.58 -3.56 -2.96
C ALA A 58 0.23 -2.12 -2.59
N ILE A 59 0.77 -1.58 -1.50
CA ILE A 59 0.42 -0.22 -1.05
C ILE A 59 1.01 0.87 -1.96
N THR A 60 2.22 0.69 -2.51
CA THR A 60 2.85 1.66 -3.41
C THR A 60 2.06 1.76 -4.71
N ALA A 61 1.69 0.62 -5.30
CA ALA A 61 0.85 0.56 -6.48
C ALA A 61 -0.57 1.09 -6.21
N TRP A 62 -1.15 0.78 -5.04
CA TRP A 62 -2.46 1.29 -4.64
C TRP A 62 -2.48 2.82 -4.55
N VAL A 63 -1.48 3.41 -3.90
CA VAL A 63 -1.33 4.87 -3.81
C VAL A 63 -1.14 5.51 -5.18
N LYS A 64 -0.33 4.89 -6.05
CA LYS A 64 -0.13 5.36 -7.43
C LYS A 64 -1.41 5.36 -8.24
N TYR A 65 -2.25 4.35 -8.07
CA TYR A 65 -3.58 4.28 -8.68
C TYR A 65 -4.51 5.38 -8.13
N MET A 66 -4.60 5.50 -6.80
CA MET A 66 -5.43 6.52 -6.15
C MET A 66 -5.03 7.94 -6.54
N ALA A 67 -3.76 8.20 -6.87
CA ALA A 67 -3.31 9.50 -7.33
C ALA A 67 -4.07 9.97 -8.59
N GLY A 68 -4.34 9.08 -9.55
CA GLY A 68 -5.07 9.44 -10.77
C GLY A 68 -6.59 9.41 -10.65
N VAL A 69 -7.15 8.88 -9.55
CA VAL A 69 -8.60 8.67 -9.39
C VAL A 69 -9.20 9.54 -8.28
N LYS A 70 -8.52 9.59 -7.12
CA LYS A 70 -9.01 10.27 -5.92
C LYS A 70 -7.83 10.71 -5.03
N PRO A 71 -7.03 11.70 -5.47
CA PRO A 71 -5.72 11.99 -4.89
C PRO A 71 -5.74 12.61 -3.50
N TRP A 72 -6.84 13.23 -3.07
CA TRP A 72 -6.85 14.12 -1.90
C TRP A 72 -6.30 13.47 -0.60
N ARG A 73 -6.62 12.19 -0.29
CA ARG A 73 -6.06 11.51 0.90
C ARG A 73 -4.57 11.20 0.76
N PRO A 74 -4.11 10.55 -0.32
CA PRO A 74 -2.68 10.41 -0.61
C PRO A 74 -1.93 11.75 -0.55
N ALA A 75 -2.45 12.80 -1.18
CA ALA A 75 -1.85 14.13 -1.19
C ALA A 75 -1.70 14.70 0.23
N LEU A 76 -2.74 14.55 1.06
CA LEU A 76 -2.71 14.97 2.46
C LEU A 76 -1.63 14.24 3.26
N LEU A 77 -1.48 12.93 3.05
CA LEU A 77 -0.45 12.12 3.70
C LEU A 77 0.96 12.52 3.20
N ALA A 78 1.12 12.80 1.91
CA ALA A 78 2.36 13.30 1.32
C ALA A 78 2.82 14.58 2.01
N THR A 79 1.93 15.56 2.16
CA THR A 79 2.24 16.83 2.81
C THR A 79 2.50 16.65 4.32
N ARG A 80 1.62 15.95 5.04
CA ARG A 80 1.68 15.89 6.51
C ARG A 80 2.80 15.01 7.06
N VAL A 81 3.17 13.94 6.35
CA VAL A 81 4.15 12.96 6.84
C VAL A 81 5.47 13.06 6.11
N PHE A 82 5.45 13.35 4.81
CA PHE A 82 6.65 13.43 3.98
C PHE A 82 7.06 14.86 3.60
N GLY A 83 6.32 15.88 4.04
CA GLY A 83 6.66 17.28 3.85
C GLY A 83 6.60 17.75 2.40
N VAL A 84 5.79 17.11 1.55
CA VAL A 84 5.63 17.53 0.15
C VAL A 84 4.84 18.84 0.11
N ASP A 85 5.46 19.88 -0.46
CA ASP A 85 4.91 21.24 -0.47
C ASP A 85 3.61 21.30 -1.28
N ALA A 86 2.61 21.96 -0.71
CA ALA A 86 1.30 22.12 -1.33
C ALA A 86 1.19 23.31 -2.28
N TYR A 87 2.18 24.21 -2.25
CA TYR A 87 2.32 25.33 -3.17
C TYR A 87 3.03 24.92 -4.46
N ASP A 88 4.04 24.06 -4.36
CA ASP A 88 4.85 23.63 -5.51
C ASP A 88 4.21 22.50 -6.34
N HIS A 89 3.27 21.76 -5.74
CA HIS A 89 2.67 20.57 -6.34
C HIS A 89 1.16 20.54 -6.14
N ASP A 90 0.41 20.13 -7.17
CA ASP A 90 -1.03 19.89 -7.04
C ASP A 90 -1.36 18.58 -6.28
N GLU A 91 -2.64 18.30 -6.03
CA GLU A 91 -3.04 17.10 -5.28
C GLU A 91 -2.58 15.79 -5.94
N GLU A 92 -2.69 15.68 -7.26
CA GLU A 92 -2.34 14.48 -8.01
C GLU A 92 -0.83 14.26 -8.01
N GLU A 93 -0.05 15.31 -8.22
CA GLU A 93 1.41 15.29 -8.13
C GLU A 93 1.87 14.87 -6.73
N ARG A 94 1.32 15.48 -5.66
CA ARG A 94 1.65 15.11 -4.28
C ARG A 94 1.32 13.64 -3.99
N ALA A 95 0.18 13.15 -4.49
CA ALA A 95 -0.22 11.75 -4.36
C ALA A 95 0.76 10.80 -5.08
N ARG A 96 1.25 11.17 -6.27
CA ARG A 96 2.30 10.39 -6.97
C ARG A 96 3.63 10.42 -6.21
N ILE A 97 4.03 11.58 -5.70
CA ILE A 97 5.24 11.73 -4.88
C ILE A 97 5.14 10.84 -3.63
N LEU A 98 3.98 10.71 -3.00
CA LEU A 98 3.79 9.78 -1.87
C LEU A 98 4.11 8.33 -2.25
N SER A 99 3.65 7.85 -3.42
CA SER A 99 3.94 6.48 -3.87
C SER A 99 5.46 6.24 -3.95
N GLU A 100 6.19 7.21 -4.51
CA GLU A 100 7.65 7.17 -4.62
C GLU A 100 8.34 7.24 -3.24
N LYS A 101 7.89 8.11 -2.35
CA LYS A 101 8.41 8.20 -0.97
C LYS A 101 8.20 6.92 -0.17
N LEU A 102 7.05 6.26 -0.34
CA LEU A 102 6.79 4.96 0.27
C LEU A 102 7.71 3.89 -0.31
N ARG A 103 7.91 3.87 -1.63
CA ARG A 103 8.85 2.96 -2.29
C ARG A 103 10.28 3.13 -1.76
N ASP A 104 10.76 4.37 -1.66
CA ASP A 104 12.08 4.67 -1.11
C ASP A 104 12.19 4.25 0.36
N PHE A 105 11.13 4.49 1.15
CA PHE A 105 11.08 4.06 2.54
C PHE A 105 11.20 2.54 2.68
N PHE A 106 10.42 1.76 1.94
CA PHE A 106 10.47 0.29 1.99
C PHE A 106 11.80 -0.26 1.47
N ARG A 107 12.36 0.30 0.40
CA ARG A 107 13.71 -0.07 -0.08
C ARG A 107 14.78 0.19 0.97
N LYS A 108 14.69 1.29 1.72
CA LYS A 108 15.58 1.56 2.86
C LYS A 108 15.46 0.53 3.99
N LEU A 109 14.30 -0.13 4.11
CA LEU A 109 14.11 -1.25 5.03
C LEU A 109 14.61 -2.60 4.47
N GLY A 110 15.09 -2.63 3.22
CA GLY A 110 15.54 -3.85 2.54
C GLY A 110 14.41 -4.66 1.90
N LEU A 111 13.21 -4.08 1.78
CA LEU A 111 12.08 -4.74 1.14
C LEU A 111 12.06 -4.49 -0.36
N LYS A 112 11.56 -5.47 -1.11
CA LYS A 112 11.19 -5.31 -2.50
C LYS A 112 9.90 -4.49 -2.61
N THR A 113 9.76 -3.78 -3.72
CA THR A 113 8.74 -2.75 -3.94
C THR A 113 8.06 -2.82 -5.29
N SER A 114 8.46 -3.79 -6.13
CA SER A 114 7.74 -4.19 -7.33
C SER A 114 7.59 -5.71 -7.43
N LEU A 115 6.62 -6.15 -8.22
CA LEU A 115 6.42 -7.55 -8.58
C LEU A 115 7.60 -8.08 -9.41
N THR A 116 8.21 -7.24 -10.23
CA THR A 116 9.41 -7.59 -11.00
C THR A 116 10.60 -7.93 -10.10
N GLU A 117 10.82 -7.18 -9.02
CA GLU A 117 11.85 -7.48 -8.01
C GLU A 117 11.57 -8.82 -7.30
N LEU A 118 10.31 -9.25 -7.24
CA LEU A 118 9.86 -10.54 -6.70
C LEU A 118 9.88 -11.69 -7.73
N GLY A 119 10.20 -11.41 -9.00
CA GLY A 119 10.17 -12.41 -10.07
C GLY A 119 8.76 -12.79 -10.53
N ILE A 120 7.79 -11.89 -10.33
CA ILE A 120 6.38 -12.09 -10.68
C ILE A 120 6.07 -11.31 -11.95
N ASP A 121 5.42 -11.99 -12.91
CA ASP A 121 4.89 -11.44 -14.16
C ASP A 121 3.36 -11.22 -14.08
N ASP A 122 2.74 -10.84 -15.20
CA ASP A 122 1.32 -10.46 -15.28
C ASP A 122 0.37 -11.64 -15.54
N LYS A 123 0.88 -12.86 -15.72
CA LYS A 123 0.11 -14.02 -16.19
C LYS A 123 -1.10 -14.37 -15.32
N ASP A 124 -1.02 -14.17 -14.01
CA ASP A 124 -2.04 -14.57 -13.04
C ASP A 124 -2.92 -13.40 -12.57
N PHE A 125 -2.73 -12.19 -13.10
CA PHE A 125 -3.44 -10.99 -12.60
C PHE A 125 -4.95 -11.13 -12.71
N GLU A 126 -5.44 -11.64 -13.84
CA GLU A 126 -6.86 -11.87 -14.09
C GLU A 126 -7.48 -12.89 -13.13
N VAL A 127 -6.73 -13.96 -12.80
CA VAL A 127 -7.19 -15.00 -11.88
C VAL A 127 -7.29 -14.45 -10.45
N MET A 128 -6.26 -13.72 -10.01
CA MET A 128 -6.24 -13.05 -8.71
C MET A 128 -7.36 -12.03 -8.57
N ALA A 129 -7.56 -11.19 -9.59
CA ALA A 129 -8.61 -10.17 -9.59
C ALA A 129 -10.02 -10.80 -9.46
N LYS A 130 -10.32 -11.82 -10.27
CA LYS A 130 -11.62 -12.52 -10.22
C LYS A 130 -11.85 -13.20 -8.87
N ARG A 131 -10.81 -13.79 -8.26
CA ARG A 131 -10.90 -14.40 -6.93
C ARG A 131 -11.13 -13.35 -5.85
N ALA A 132 -10.42 -12.22 -5.91
CA ALA A 132 -10.57 -11.12 -4.96
C ALA A 132 -11.99 -10.55 -4.95
N THR A 133 -12.56 -10.33 -6.14
CA THR A 133 -13.83 -9.59 -6.35
C THR A 133 -15.03 -10.49 -6.63
N ARG A 134 -14.95 -11.80 -6.32
CA ARG A 134 -16.02 -12.77 -6.59
C ARG A 134 -17.38 -12.36 -6.00
N ASN A 135 -17.36 -11.68 -4.86
CA ASN A 135 -18.56 -11.28 -4.13
C ASN A 135 -18.88 -9.78 -4.29
N GLY A 136 -18.37 -9.15 -5.36
CA GLY A 136 -18.51 -7.72 -5.60
C GLY A 136 -17.20 -6.95 -5.42
N THR A 137 -17.31 -5.63 -5.35
CA THR A 137 -16.14 -4.76 -5.22
C THR A 137 -15.45 -4.89 -3.86
N VAL A 138 -14.15 -4.66 -3.84
CA VAL A 138 -13.33 -4.68 -2.62
C VAL A 138 -12.68 -3.32 -2.37
N GLY A 139 -12.31 -3.06 -1.12
CA GLY A 139 -11.88 -1.72 -0.70
C GLY A 139 -13.06 -0.72 -0.61
N HIS A 140 -12.82 0.39 0.07
CA HIS A 140 -13.85 1.38 0.36
C HIS A 140 -13.51 2.75 -0.22
N TYR A 141 -12.25 3.17 -0.18
CA TYR A 141 -11.89 4.54 -0.59
C TYR A 141 -12.07 4.77 -2.09
N VAL A 142 -11.66 3.77 -2.88
CA VAL A 142 -11.97 3.58 -4.30
C VAL A 142 -12.41 2.11 -4.47
N PRO A 143 -13.70 1.81 -4.74
CA PRO A 143 -14.16 0.44 -4.88
C PRO A 143 -13.52 -0.27 -6.10
N LEU A 144 -12.92 -1.43 -5.86
CA LEU A 144 -12.19 -2.23 -6.83
C LEU A 144 -13.05 -3.34 -7.40
N ASP A 145 -13.37 -3.25 -8.69
CA ASP A 145 -13.78 -4.39 -9.50
C ASP A 145 -12.54 -5.11 -10.05
N ALA A 146 -12.76 -6.20 -10.79
CA ALA A 146 -11.67 -7.02 -11.32
C ALA A 146 -10.76 -6.22 -12.27
N GLU A 147 -11.31 -5.34 -13.11
CA GLU A 147 -10.54 -4.55 -14.07
C GLU A 147 -9.60 -3.59 -13.34
N LYS A 148 -10.13 -2.81 -12.39
CA LYS A 148 -9.32 -1.90 -11.58
C LYS A 148 -8.27 -2.63 -10.77
N PHE A 149 -8.58 -3.83 -10.28
CA PHE A 149 -7.62 -4.67 -9.55
C PHE A 149 -6.43 -5.07 -10.45
N VAL A 150 -6.70 -5.47 -11.69
CA VAL A 150 -5.65 -5.76 -12.68
C VAL A 150 -4.83 -4.52 -13.01
N ASP A 151 -5.47 -3.36 -13.18
CA ASP A 151 -4.75 -2.10 -13.43
C ASP A 151 -3.77 -1.77 -12.30
N ILE A 152 -4.16 -1.99 -11.05
CA ILE A 152 -3.26 -1.76 -9.90
C ILE A 152 -2.11 -2.76 -9.89
N LEU A 153 -2.35 -4.03 -10.20
CA LEU A 153 -1.27 -5.03 -10.31
C LEU A 153 -0.27 -4.67 -11.43
N LYS A 154 -0.75 -4.12 -12.56
CA LYS A 154 0.14 -3.62 -13.64
C LYS A 154 0.98 -2.43 -13.19
N LEU A 155 0.46 -1.56 -12.32
CA LEU A 155 1.24 -0.48 -11.72
C LEU A 155 2.31 -0.96 -10.73
N ALA A 156 2.22 -2.21 -10.28
CA ALA A 156 3.13 -2.84 -9.34
C ALA A 156 4.31 -3.58 -10.02
N ILE A 157 4.32 -3.71 -11.35
CA ILE A 157 5.43 -4.26 -12.14
C ILE A 157 6.59 -3.26 -12.17
#